data_AF-A0A350MMX2-F1
#
_entry.id   AF-A0A350MMX2-F1
#
_cell.length_a   1.000
_cell.length_b   1.000
_cell.length_c   1.000
_cell.angle_alpha   90.00
_cell.angle_beta   90.00
_cell.angle_gamma   90.00
#
_symmetry.space_group_name_H-M   'P 1'
#
loop_
_entity.id
_entity.type
_entity.pdbx_description
1 polymer ?
#
loop_
_entity_poly.entity_id
_entity_poly.type
_entity_poly.pdbx_seq_one_letter_code
_entity_poly.pdbx_strand_id
1 'polypeptide(L)'
;MEKKYKIWIWILLSVIIALIVAFITLYARTQRISTYSTPIERPLGQGRGMVIQYLQLDENQINQYDQIRHQYNAQIASIRDSILYIRKTMIQELKSDTPDTLKLNFLASEVGRLEGRINIIMNHHLLKLKQICRPNQCILLDSLYERMLNTSKLHQGMKGGKGYRHRRNPYN
;
A
#
# COMPACT_ATOMS: atom_id res chain seq x y z
N MET A 1 -13.02 -32.75 -48.23
CA MET A 1 -13.41 -31.71 -47.25
C MET A 1 -12.41 -31.55 -46.10
N GLU A 2 -11.26 -32.25 -46.11
CA GLU A 2 -10.39 -32.29 -44.92
C GLU A 2 -9.40 -31.14 -44.72
N LYS A 3 -9.10 -30.38 -45.77
CA LYS A 3 -8.10 -29.29 -45.69
C LYS A 3 -8.64 -28.04 -44.98
N LYS A 4 -9.96 -27.84 -45.00
CA LYS A 4 -10.60 -26.63 -44.41
C LYS A 4 -10.56 -26.64 -42.88
N TYR A 5 -10.81 -27.78 -42.24
CA TYR A 5 -10.77 -27.86 -40.77
C TYR A 5 -9.34 -27.80 -40.22
N LYS A 6 -8.33 -28.27 -40.97
CA LYS A 6 -6.92 -28.16 -40.57
C LYS A 6 -6.49 -26.71 -40.41
N ILE A 7 -6.94 -25.81 -41.29
CA ILE A 7 -6.65 -24.38 -41.20
C ILE A 7 -7.27 -23.77 -39.93
N TRP A 8 -8.53 -24.11 -39.63
CA TRP A 8 -9.20 -23.65 -38.42
C TRP A 8 -8.54 -24.18 -37.13
N ILE A 9 -8.02 -25.41 -37.15
CA ILE A 9 -7.26 -25.97 -36.02
C ILE A 9 -5.97 -25.18 -35.79
N TRP A 10 -5.23 -24.82 -36.83
CA TRP A 10 -4.02 -24.00 -36.70
C TRP A 10 -4.31 -22.59 -36.18
N ILE A 11 -5.42 -21.98 -36.60
CA ILE A 11 -5.87 -20.68 -36.09
C ILE A 11 -6.21 -20.79 -34.61
N LEU A 12 -7.01 -21.80 -34.22
CA LEU A 12 -7.39 -22.01 -32.82
C LEU A 12 -6.16 -22.26 -31.93
N LEU A 13 -5.22 -23.08 -32.40
CA LEU A 13 -3.96 -23.36 -31.71
C LEU A 13 -3.13 -22.08 -31.50
N SER A 14 -3.04 -21.24 -32.53
CA SER A 14 -2.31 -19.96 -32.45
C SER A 14 -2.92 -19.01 -31.42
N VAL A 15 -4.26 -18.93 -31.35
CA VAL A 15 -4.97 -18.08 -30.36
C VAL A 15 -4.71 -18.58 -28.94
N ILE A 16 -4.78 -19.89 -28.71
CA ILE A 16 -4.53 -20.49 -27.38
C ILE A 16 -3.09 -20.21 -26.92
N ILE A 17 -2.11 -20.36 -27.82
CA ILE A 17 -0.70 -20.08 -27.53
C ILE A 17 -0.52 -18.59 -27.16
N ALA A 18 -1.15 -17.67 -27.89
CA ALA A 18 -1.07 -16.24 -27.59
C ALA A 18 -1.64 -15.91 -26.20
N LEU A 19 -2.74 -16.55 -25.80
CA LEU A 19 -3.33 -16.39 -24.47
C LEU A 19 -2.42 -16.93 -23.35
N ILE A 20 -1.80 -18.10 -23.57
CA ILE A 20 -0.87 -18.70 -22.60
C ILE A 20 0.37 -17.81 -22.43
N VAL A 21 0.95 -17.29 -23.52
CA VAL A 21 2.12 -16.38 -23.47
C VAL A 21 1.77 -15.08 -22.75
N ALA A 22 0.59 -14.50 -23.01
CA ALA A 22 0.12 -13.30 -22.33
C ALA A 22 -0.08 -13.56 -20.82
N PHE A 23 -0.65 -14.70 -20.45
CA PHE A 23 -0.84 -15.11 -19.05
C PHE A 23 0.49 -15.32 -18.34
N ILE A 24 1.44 -16.06 -18.94
CA ILE A 24 2.78 -16.27 -18.38
C ILE A 24 3.53 -14.94 -18.25
N THR A 25 3.38 -14.02 -19.19
CA THR A 25 4.04 -12.71 -19.15
C THR A 25 3.46 -11.82 -18.04
N LEU A 26 2.13 -11.82 -17.84
CA LEU A 26 1.48 -11.13 -16.73
C LEU A 26 1.83 -11.75 -15.37
N TYR A 27 1.90 -13.08 -15.30
CA TYR A 27 2.28 -13.82 -14.10
C TYR A 27 3.78 -13.62 -13.75
N ALA A 28 4.67 -13.68 -14.74
CA ALA A 28 6.08 -13.39 -14.55
C ALA A 28 6.33 -11.91 -14.22
N ARG A 29 5.54 -10.98 -14.75
CA ARG A 29 5.62 -9.55 -14.39
C ARG A 29 5.16 -9.27 -12.96
N THR A 30 4.19 -10.02 -12.45
CA THR A 30 3.78 -9.97 -11.04
C THR A 30 4.83 -10.60 -10.11
N GLN A 31 5.56 -11.63 -10.56
CA GLN A 31 6.63 -12.28 -9.78
C GLN A 31 8.00 -11.55 -9.88
N ARG A 32 8.29 -10.81 -10.96
CA ARG A 32 9.58 -10.12 -11.17
C ARG A 32 9.74 -8.80 -10.42
N ILE A 33 8.74 -8.35 -9.66
CA ILE A 33 8.90 -7.27 -8.66
C ILE A 33 9.23 -7.92 -7.31
N SER A 34 10.34 -8.65 -7.24
CA SER A 34 10.83 -9.25 -5.99
C SER A 34 12.33 -9.10 -5.78
N THR A 35 13.01 -8.25 -6.54
CA THR A 35 14.43 -7.97 -6.27
C THR A 35 14.70 -6.48 -6.50
N TYR A 36 15.31 -5.85 -5.50
CA TYR A 36 15.53 -4.41 -5.31
C TYR A 36 14.41 -3.60 -4.66
N SER A 37 14.03 -4.01 -3.45
CA SER A 37 13.67 -3.05 -2.40
C SER A 37 14.96 -2.48 -1.81
N THR A 38 15.44 -1.35 -2.33
CA THR A 38 16.21 -0.45 -1.47
C THR A 38 15.27 -0.07 -0.30
N PRO A 39 15.70 -0.23 0.96
CA PRO A 39 14.88 0.20 2.07
C PRO A 39 14.70 1.70 1.93
N ILE A 40 13.50 2.13 1.52
CA ILE A 40 13.12 3.53 1.62
C ILE A 40 13.12 3.80 3.12
N GLU A 41 14.17 4.44 3.63
CA GLU A 41 14.18 5.07 4.95
C GLU A 41 13.05 6.12 4.97
N ARG A 42 11.85 5.68 5.31
CA ARG A 42 10.78 6.58 5.71
C ARG A 42 11.17 7.08 7.10
N PRO A 43 11.09 8.38 7.39
CA PRO A 43 11.52 8.91 8.67
C PRO A 43 10.77 8.18 9.79
N LEU A 44 11.49 7.35 10.53
CA LEU A 44 11.05 6.76 11.79
C LEU A 44 10.86 7.92 12.78
N GLY A 45 9.73 8.61 12.77
CA GLY A 45 9.61 9.77 13.67
C GLY A 45 8.21 10.28 13.90
N GLN A 46 7.42 10.53 12.85
CA GLN A 46 6.29 11.46 13.00
C GLN A 46 5.15 10.94 13.89
N GLY A 47 4.96 9.61 14.00
CA GLY A 47 3.95 9.01 14.87
C GLY A 47 4.47 8.50 16.22
N ARG A 48 5.75 8.12 16.33
CA ARG A 48 6.29 7.47 17.54
C ARG A 48 6.29 8.42 18.74
N GLY A 49 6.94 9.58 18.57
CA GLY A 49 7.06 10.57 19.64
C GLY A 49 5.70 11.09 20.10
N MET A 50 4.77 11.27 19.16
CA MET A 50 3.39 11.65 19.46
C MET A 50 2.70 10.64 20.37
N VAL A 51 2.78 9.34 20.07
CA VAL A 51 2.15 8.29 20.89
C VAL A 51 2.78 8.23 22.28
N ILE A 52 4.11 8.26 22.37
CA ILE A 52 4.84 8.23 23.65
C ILE A 52 4.45 9.42 24.53
N GLN A 53 4.45 10.63 23.95
CA GLN A 53 4.12 11.86 24.67
C GLN A 53 2.65 11.88 25.08
N TYR A 54 1.74 11.48 24.19
CA TYR A 54 0.30 11.56 24.42
C TYR A 54 -0.16 10.54 25.48
N LEU A 55 0.38 9.32 25.44
CA LEU A 55 0.06 8.27 26.41
C LEU A 55 0.93 8.33 27.67
N GLN A 56 1.92 9.22 27.71
CA GLN A 56 2.88 9.33 28.81
C GLN A 56 3.49 7.96 29.16
N LEU A 57 4.01 7.27 28.14
CA LEU A 57 4.62 5.95 28.33
C LEU A 57 5.91 6.08 29.14
N ASP A 58 6.10 5.19 30.12
CA ASP A 58 7.38 5.07 30.82
C ASP A 58 8.42 4.28 30.02
N GLU A 59 9.65 4.21 30.50
CA GLU A 59 10.77 3.56 29.80
C GLU A 59 10.51 2.08 29.46
N ASN A 60 9.88 1.32 30.37
CA ASN A 60 9.55 -0.08 30.11
C ASN A 60 8.46 -0.19 29.04
N GLN A 61 7.42 0.63 29.13
CA GLN A 61 6.34 0.70 28.14
C GLN A 61 6.86 1.16 26.77
N ILE A 62 7.82 2.08 26.71
CA ILE A 62 8.43 2.56 25.47
C ILE A 62 9.15 1.40 24.75
N ASN A 63 9.94 0.60 25.47
CA ASN A 63 10.64 -0.54 24.90
C ASN A 63 9.66 -1.58 24.31
N GLN A 64 8.58 -1.87 25.03
CA GLN A 64 7.53 -2.78 24.54
C GLN A 64 6.77 -2.18 23.35
N TYR A 65 6.45 -0.88 23.41
CA TYR A 65 5.78 -0.17 22.32
C TYR A 65 6.61 -0.18 21.05
N ASP A 66 7.92 0.00 21.14
CA ASP A 66 8.80 -0.02 19.97
C ASP A 66 8.78 -1.38 19.28
N GLN A 67 8.81 -2.49 20.03
CA GLN A 67 8.66 -3.83 19.46
C GLN A 67 7.31 -4.00 18.75
N ILE A 68 6.21 -3.60 19.40
CA ILE A 68 4.86 -3.67 18.86
C ILE A 68 4.74 -2.82 17.57
N ARG A 69 5.38 -1.65 17.55
CA ARG A 69 5.41 -0.73 16.41
C ARG A 69 6.27 -1.27 15.26
N HIS A 70 7.43 -1.86 15.55
CA HIS A 70 8.27 -2.47 14.53
C HIS A 70 7.55 -3.63 13.83
N GLN A 71 6.88 -4.51 14.58
CA GLN A 71 6.07 -5.59 14.02
C GLN A 71 4.94 -5.06 13.12
N TYR A 72 4.20 -4.04 13.59
CA TYR A 72 3.14 -3.40 12.81
C TYR A 72 3.67 -2.82 11.48
N ASN A 73 4.76 -2.05 11.55
CA ASN A 73 5.35 -1.44 10.35
C ASN A 73 5.85 -2.48 9.35
N ALA A 74 6.46 -3.57 9.83
CA ALA A 74 6.93 -4.66 8.98
C ALA A 74 5.76 -5.34 8.24
N GLN A 75 4.65 -5.61 8.94
CA GLN A 75 3.48 -6.29 8.36
C GLN A 75 2.79 -5.47 7.26
N ILE A 76 2.73 -4.14 7.42
CA ILE A 76 2.01 -3.27 6.46
C ILE A 76 2.91 -2.72 5.34
N ALA A 77 4.24 -2.87 5.44
CA ALA A 77 5.17 -2.27 4.48
C ALA A 77 4.89 -2.73 3.05
N SER A 78 4.85 -4.05 2.83
CA SER A 78 4.57 -4.64 1.52
C SER A 78 3.17 -4.28 1.01
N ILE A 79 2.16 -4.28 1.90
CA ILE A 79 0.78 -3.94 1.54
C ILE A 79 0.68 -2.49 1.06
N ARG A 80 1.36 -1.55 1.73
CA ARG A 80 1.41 -0.14 1.32
C ARG A 80 2.11 0.04 -0.03
N ASP A 81 3.17 -0.72 -0.28
CA ASP A 81 3.87 -0.68 -1.56
C ASP A 81 2.99 -1.22 -2.70
N SER A 82 2.22 -2.29 -2.45
CA SER A 82 1.21 -2.79 -3.39
C SER A 82 0.13 -1.75 -3.69
N ILE A 83 -0.41 -1.08 -2.67
CA ILE A 83 -1.40 -0.01 -2.85
C ILE A 83 -0.83 1.13 -3.70
N LEU A 84 0.42 1.55 -3.43
CA LEU A 84 1.08 2.62 -4.18
C LEU A 84 1.29 2.21 -5.64
N TYR A 85 1.68 0.97 -5.90
CA TYR A 85 1.80 0.42 -7.25
C TYR A 85 0.46 0.46 -7.99
N ILE A 86 -0.61 -0.05 -7.38
CA ILE A 86 -1.96 -0.05 -7.98
C ILE A 86 -2.44 1.37 -8.27
N ARG A 87 -2.26 2.32 -7.33
CA ARG A 87 -2.61 3.73 -7.55
C ARG A 87 -1.84 4.34 -8.72
N LYS A 88 -0.56 4.01 -8.90
CA LYS A 88 0.22 4.43 -10.08
C LYS A 88 -0.35 3.84 -11.37
N THR A 89 -0.73 2.57 -11.36
CA THR A 89 -1.38 1.91 -12.51
C THR A 89 -2.72 2.56 -12.85
N MET A 90 -3.54 2.91 -11.86
CA MET A 90 -4.78 3.65 -12.08
C MET A 90 -4.53 5.01 -12.74
N ILE A 91 -3.52 5.76 -12.28
CA ILE A 91 -3.15 7.05 -12.89
C ILE A 91 -2.67 6.87 -14.33
N GLN A 92 -1.94 5.79 -14.64
CA GLN A 92 -1.52 5.49 -16.00
C GLN A 92 -2.71 5.17 -16.90
N GLU A 93 -3.68 4.39 -16.42
CA GLU A 93 -4.90 4.07 -17.15
C GLU A 93 -5.75 5.32 -17.42
N LEU A 94 -5.91 6.18 -16.42
CA LEU A 94 -6.62 7.46 -16.55
C LEU A 94 -5.98 8.44 -17.55
N LYS A 95 -4.69 8.25 -17.87
CA LYS A 95 -3.96 9.07 -18.84
C LYS A 95 -4.04 8.51 -20.26
N SER A 96 -4.63 7.34 -20.47
CA SER A 96 -4.76 6.75 -21.81
C SER A 96 -5.81 7.49 -22.63
N ASP A 97 -5.71 7.43 -23.96
CA ASP A 97 -6.69 8.05 -24.86
C ASP A 97 -8.08 7.39 -24.74
N THR A 98 -8.13 6.14 -24.27
CA THR A 98 -9.37 5.35 -24.08
C THR A 98 -9.31 4.59 -22.75
N PRO A 99 -9.56 5.27 -21.60
CA PRO A 99 -9.47 4.63 -20.30
C PRO A 99 -10.45 3.46 -20.13
N ASP A 100 -9.94 2.31 -19.70
CA ASP A 100 -10.76 1.15 -19.36
C ASP A 100 -11.36 1.30 -17.95
N THR A 101 -12.66 1.60 -17.92
CA THR A 101 -13.41 1.78 -16.67
C THR A 101 -13.58 0.49 -15.87
N LEU A 102 -13.65 -0.69 -16.51
CA LEU A 102 -13.74 -1.97 -15.82
C LEU A 102 -12.43 -2.28 -15.10
N LYS A 103 -11.30 -2.02 -15.76
CA LYS A 103 -9.98 -2.13 -15.15
C LYS A 103 -9.79 -1.16 -13.99
N LEU A 104 -10.23 0.09 -14.12
CA LEU A 104 -10.16 1.07 -13.03
C LEU A 104 -10.98 0.62 -11.81
N ASN A 105 -12.19 0.10 -12.02
CA ASN A 105 -13.06 -0.41 -10.96
C ASN A 105 -12.45 -1.64 -10.26
N PHE A 106 -11.83 -2.54 -11.03
CA PHE A 106 -11.10 -3.67 -10.48
C PHE A 106 -9.90 -3.22 -9.62
N LEU A 107 -9.07 -2.30 -10.12
CA LEU A 107 -7.92 -1.76 -9.38
C LEU A 107 -8.36 -1.04 -8.09
N ALA A 108 -9.46 -0.29 -8.14
CA ALA A 108 -10.02 0.38 -6.97
C ALA A 108 -10.50 -0.63 -5.91
N SER A 109 -11.17 -1.69 -6.34
CA SER A 109 -11.62 -2.77 -5.45
C SER A 109 -10.44 -3.47 -4.77
N GLU A 110 -9.34 -3.67 -5.49
CA GLU A 110 -8.12 -4.28 -4.96
C GLU A 110 -7.44 -3.37 -3.92
N VAL A 111 -7.42 -2.05 -4.14
CA VAL A 111 -6.98 -1.09 -3.12
C VAL A 111 -7.85 -1.21 -1.86
N GLY A 112 -9.17 -1.25 -1.99
CA GLY A 112 -10.08 -1.41 -0.86
C GLY A 112 -9.80 -2.68 -0.06
N ARG A 113 -9.56 -3.80 -0.75
CA ARG A 113 -9.19 -5.09 -0.13
C ARG A 113 -7.88 -5.00 0.67
N LEU A 114 -6.86 -4.33 0.13
CA LEU A 114 -5.56 -4.14 0.79
C LEU A 114 -5.65 -3.19 1.99
N GLU A 115 -6.39 -2.09 1.87
CA GLU A 115 -6.66 -1.17 2.99
C GLU A 115 -7.41 -1.90 4.12
N GLY A 116 -8.35 -2.80 3.78
CA GLY A 116 -9.00 -3.68 4.75
C GLY A 116 -8.02 -4.56 5.53
N ARG A 117 -6.99 -5.10 4.87
CA ARG A 117 -5.91 -5.85 5.54
C ARG A 117 -5.09 -4.98 6.48
N ILE A 118 -4.77 -3.74 6.09
CA ILE A 118 -4.09 -2.78 6.98
C ILE A 118 -4.94 -2.51 8.23
N ASN A 119 -6.25 -2.32 8.07
CA ASN A 119 -7.15 -2.07 9.21
C ASN A 119 -7.19 -3.25 10.19
N ILE A 120 -7.20 -4.49 9.70
CA ILE A 120 -7.11 -5.69 10.55
C ILE A 120 -5.79 -5.68 11.35
N ILE A 121 -4.67 -5.43 10.68
CA ILE A 121 -3.35 -5.36 11.32
C ILE A 121 -3.27 -4.21 12.34
N MET A 122 -3.89 -3.06 12.03
CA MET A 122 -4.01 -1.92 12.95
C MET A 122 -4.79 -2.28 14.20
N ASN A 123 -5.92 -3.00 14.08
CA ASN A 123 -6.69 -3.44 15.24
C ASN A 123 -5.84 -4.30 16.17
N HIS A 124 -5.06 -5.24 15.62
CA HIS A 124 -4.12 -6.05 16.41
C HIS A 124 -3.02 -5.20 17.07
N HIS A 125 -2.49 -4.19 16.37
CA HIS A 125 -1.50 -3.26 16.93
C HIS A 125 -2.06 -2.49 18.13
N LEU A 126 -3.29 -1.97 18.03
CA LEU A 126 -3.95 -1.25 19.11
C LEU A 126 -4.26 -2.15 20.31
N LEU A 127 -4.70 -3.39 20.07
CA LEU A 127 -4.92 -4.36 21.15
C LEU A 127 -3.61 -4.67 21.91
N LYS A 128 -2.50 -4.86 21.19
CA LYS A 128 -1.18 -5.05 21.83
C LYS A 128 -0.75 -3.81 22.62
N LEU A 129 -0.96 -2.61 22.09
CA LEU A 129 -0.66 -1.37 22.80
C LEU A 129 -1.53 -1.23 24.07
N LYS A 130 -2.81 -1.59 24.01
CA LYS A 130 -3.71 -1.57 25.16
C LYS A 130 -3.26 -2.51 26.29
N GLN A 131 -2.62 -3.63 25.97
CA GLN A 131 -2.09 -4.57 26.97
C GLN A 131 -0.94 -4.01 27.80
N ILE A 132 -0.16 -3.08 27.25
CA ILE A 132 0.97 -2.47 27.96
C ILE A 132 0.60 -1.16 28.66
N CYS A 133 -0.59 -0.62 28.39
CA CYS A 133 -1.11 0.60 28.98
C CYS A 133 -1.74 0.37 30.36
N ARG A 134 -1.55 1.33 31.26
CA ARG A 134 -2.30 1.46 32.51
C ARG A 134 -3.75 1.92 32.23
N PRO A 135 -4.71 1.74 33.15
CA PRO A 135 -6.10 2.12 32.95
C PRO A 135 -6.30 3.59 32.52
N ASN A 136 -5.56 4.53 33.11
CA ASN A 136 -5.59 5.95 32.73
C ASN A 136 -5.04 6.19 31.31
N GLN A 137 -4.03 5.44 30.90
CA GLN A 137 -3.45 5.54 29.56
C GLN A 137 -4.36 4.91 28.50
N CYS A 138 -5.17 3.89 28.85
CA CYS A 138 -6.17 3.31 27.94
C CYS A 138 -7.24 4.33 27.53
N ILE A 139 -7.69 5.19 28.44
CA ILE A 139 -8.65 6.27 28.14
C ILE A 139 -8.05 7.26 27.12
N LEU A 140 -6.76 7.58 27.27
CA LEU A 140 -6.04 8.40 26.30
C LEU A 140 -5.93 7.67 24.96
N LEU A 141 -5.58 6.38 24.96
CA LEU A 141 -5.47 5.58 23.74
C LEU A 141 -6.77 5.58 22.92
N ASP A 142 -7.93 5.45 23.57
CA ASP A 142 -9.23 5.50 22.92
C ASP A 142 -9.47 6.89 22.25
N SER A 143 -9.15 7.97 22.97
CA SER A 143 -9.24 9.35 22.44
C SER A 143 -8.28 9.60 21.26
N LEU A 144 -7.08 9.02 21.31
CA LEU A 144 -6.10 9.09 20.23
C LEU A 144 -6.61 8.37 18.97
N TYR A 145 -7.23 7.21 19.15
CA TYR A 145 -7.80 6.41 18.06
C TYR A 145 -8.94 7.14 17.34
N GLU A 146 -9.88 7.71 18.09
CA GLU A 146 -10.98 8.51 17.51
C GLU A 146 -10.46 9.69 16.68
N ARG A 147 -9.43 10.38 17.17
CA ARG A 147 -8.78 11.47 16.44
C ARG A 147 -8.12 10.99 15.15
N MET A 148 -7.50 9.82 15.15
CA MET A 148 -6.91 9.23 13.94
C MET A 148 -7.97 8.84 12.90
N LEU A 149 -9.13 8.33 13.33
CA LEU A 149 -10.26 8.02 12.44
C LEU A 149 -10.89 9.28 11.83
N ASN A 150 -10.95 10.37 12.58
CA ASN A 150 -11.52 11.63 12.11
C ASN A 150 -10.58 12.39 11.16
N THR A 151 -9.26 12.19 11.29
CA THR A 151 -8.26 12.83 10.42
C THR A 151 -7.96 12.03 9.14
N SER A 152 -8.13 10.70 9.15
CA SER A 152 -7.94 9.85 7.97
C SER A 152 -8.97 10.09 6.87
N LYS A 153 -10.14 10.63 7.21
CA LYS A 153 -11.23 10.93 6.26
C LYS A 153 -10.95 12.11 5.32
N LEU A 154 -9.91 12.93 5.54
CA LEU A 154 -9.75 14.16 4.75
C LEU A 154 -8.57 14.22 3.76
N HIS A 155 -7.40 13.60 3.98
CA HIS A 155 -6.27 13.84 3.06
C HIS A 155 -5.23 12.69 3.04
N GLN A 156 -5.45 11.69 2.18
CA GLN A 156 -4.38 10.81 1.70
C GLN A 156 -4.35 10.65 0.16
N GLY A 157 -5.06 11.52 -0.56
CA GLY A 157 -4.67 11.88 -1.92
C GLY A 157 -3.63 13.00 -1.84
N MET A 158 -2.47 12.84 -2.47
CA MET A 158 -1.52 13.94 -2.76
C MET A 158 -0.59 14.45 -1.63
N LYS A 159 -0.05 13.58 -0.77
CA LYS A 159 1.24 13.87 -0.09
C LYS A 159 2.36 12.97 -0.63
N GLY A 160 2.81 13.29 -1.84
CA GLY A 160 3.92 12.62 -2.51
C GLY A 160 4.66 13.47 -3.55
N GLY A 161 4.34 14.75 -3.69
CA GLY A 161 5.16 15.68 -4.47
C GLY A 161 6.31 16.19 -3.61
N LYS A 162 7.44 15.48 -3.59
CA LYS A 162 8.71 16.07 -3.12
C LYS A 162 8.96 17.31 -3.97
N GLY A 163 9.07 18.47 -3.31
CA GLY A 163 9.26 19.75 -3.97
C GLY A 163 10.49 19.74 -4.88
N TYR A 164 10.24 19.99 -6.18
CA TYR A 164 11.24 20.55 -7.05
C TYR A 164 11.52 21.97 -6.56
N ARG A 165 12.52 22.11 -5.68
CA ARG A 165 13.14 23.42 -5.44
C ARG A 165 13.79 23.82 -6.76
N HIS A 166 13.13 24.71 -7.51
CA HIS A 166 13.77 25.49 -8.56
C HIS A 166 14.90 26.28 -7.90
N ARG A 167 16.13 25.78 -8.05
CA ARG A 167 17.34 26.57 -7.82
C ARG A 167 17.38 27.58 -8.96
N ARG A 168 16.86 28.78 -8.70
CA ARG A 168 17.01 29.95 -9.57
C ARG A 168 18.51 30.22 -9.66
N ASN A 169 19.11 30.00 -10.83
CA ASN A 169 20.50 30.38 -11.12
C ASN A 169 20.54 31.92 -11.25
N PRO A 170 21.33 32.66 -10.46
CA PRO A 170 21.34 34.12 -10.51
C PRO A 170 22.36 34.68 -11.51
N TYR A 171 22.59 34.03 -12.65
CA TYR A 171 23.37 34.57 -13.76
C TYR A 171 22.78 34.12 -15.09
N ASN A 172 21.84 34.92 -15.60
CA ASN A 172 21.59 35.28 -17.00
C ASN A 172 20.45 36.28 -17.04
#